data_AF-A0AAV9U0W8-F1
#
_entry.id   AF-A0AAV9U0W8-F1
#
_cell.length_a   1.000
_cell.length_b   1.000
_cell.length_c   1.000
_cell.angle_alpha   90.00
_cell.angle_beta   90.00
_cell.angle_gamma   90.00
#
_symmetry.space_group_name_H-M   'P 1'
#
loop_
_entity.id
_entity.type
_entity.pdbx_description
1 polymer ?
#
loop_
_entity_poly.entity_id
_entity_poly.type
_entity_poly.pdbx_seq_one_letter_code
_entity_poly.pdbx_strand_id
1 'polypeptide(L)'
;MVQLLDPLIDSAGRVNTLHHQILLFRTEWVIHALLERPGYPLSAVFWQMNADGDTLGAAEARVKLLLLDASDKYLQLRKWTTDQANGLPRLMRIAVSRYIEALHLLLVGYMYWNQRTAREAGDLAHGQDFDSNVFRRVRPEHDHKLANLPRIFMRTGPAGPPPAADGGTSHLPSDGAGSTSNQGAEPIPENELWFTTFTRTPDQIAVEPSKHLQLLPLTEVLKAMIGGVDVWYQVPKSSVETICSILRTLQISKTLIDDIVDYPPLRQGNPFAPMIPGAPQAINSGNYLTIKCLEDIQRLPNPQEALGIFTGKFRVAKTICPIFLNSLEEIAD
;
A
#
# COMPACT_ATOMS: atom_id res chain seq x y z
N MET A 1 23.84 17.27 -7.40
CA MET A 1 23.02 16.51 -8.39
C MET A 1 21.69 16.11 -7.78
N VAL A 2 21.68 15.46 -6.61
CA VAL A 2 20.45 15.06 -5.87
C VAL A 2 19.51 16.25 -5.64
N GLN A 3 20.01 17.36 -5.05
CA GLN A 3 19.23 18.59 -4.84
C GLN A 3 18.57 19.21 -6.09
N LEU A 4 19.14 18.96 -7.28
CA LEU A 4 18.56 19.45 -8.54
C LEU A 4 17.39 18.57 -9.00
N LEU A 5 17.44 17.27 -8.68
CA LEU A 5 16.47 16.27 -9.12
C LEU A 5 15.32 16.07 -8.13
N ASP A 6 15.53 16.36 -6.83
CA ASP A 6 14.53 16.12 -5.78
C ASP A 6 13.14 16.70 -6.09
N PRO A 7 13.00 17.97 -6.54
CA PRO A 7 11.68 18.52 -6.86
C PRO A 7 10.96 17.76 -7.98
N LEU A 8 11.73 17.28 -8.97
CA LEU A 8 11.19 16.52 -10.10
C LEU A 8 10.76 15.11 -9.66
N ILE A 9 11.56 14.45 -8.82
CA ILE A 9 11.26 13.13 -8.25
C ILE A 9 10.00 13.20 -7.39
N ASP A 10 9.90 14.20 -6.52
CA ASP A 10 8.73 14.41 -5.67
C ASP A 10 7.47 14.67 -6.50
N SER A 11 7.58 15.49 -7.55
CA SER A 11 6.46 15.75 -8.46
C SER A 11 6.02 14.49 -9.21
N ALA A 12 6.96 13.65 -9.66
CA ALA A 12 6.64 12.38 -10.29
C ALA A 12 5.91 11.43 -9.31
N GLY A 13 6.35 11.39 -8.05
CA GLY A 13 5.68 10.63 -6.99
C GLY A 13 4.23 11.08 -6.78
N ARG A 14 3.96 12.39 -6.76
CA ARG A 14 2.59 12.93 -6.62
C ARG A 14 1.68 12.54 -7.78
N VAL A 15 2.15 12.67 -9.03
CA VAL A 15 1.40 12.23 -10.22
C VAL A 15 1.06 10.75 -10.10
N ASN A 16 2.04 9.94 -9.72
CA ASN A 16 1.86 8.50 -9.57
C ASN A 16 0.80 8.14 -8.52
N THR A 17 0.86 8.78 -7.36
CA THR A 17 -0.11 8.57 -6.27
C THR A 17 -1.52 8.95 -6.71
N LEU A 18 -1.72 10.14 -7.28
CA LEU A 18 -3.04 10.61 -7.71
C LEU A 18 -3.60 9.73 -8.84
N HIS A 19 -2.75 9.28 -9.76
CA HIS A 19 -3.13 8.37 -10.83
C HIS A 19 -3.61 7.02 -10.31
N HIS A 20 -2.92 6.47 -9.31
CA HIS A 20 -3.33 5.21 -8.69
C HIS A 20 -4.66 5.35 -7.93
N GLN A 21 -4.81 6.46 -7.21
CA GLN A 21 -6.04 6.78 -6.46
C GLN A 21 -7.27 6.89 -7.37
N ILE A 22 -7.13 7.50 -8.55
CA ILE A 22 -8.25 7.62 -9.50
C ILE A 22 -8.62 6.29 -10.18
N LEU A 23 -7.67 5.37 -10.32
CA LEU A 23 -7.93 4.06 -10.93
C LEU A 23 -8.57 3.07 -9.95
N LEU A 24 -8.21 3.14 -8.66
CA LEU A 24 -8.59 2.11 -7.70
C LEU A 24 -9.80 2.41 -6.82
N PHE A 25 -10.20 3.68 -6.65
CA PHE A 25 -11.20 4.04 -5.64
C PHE A 25 -12.53 3.25 -5.74
N ARG A 26 -12.98 2.90 -6.95
CA ARG A 26 -14.21 2.10 -7.15
C ARG A 26 -14.02 0.67 -6.66
N THR A 27 -12.88 0.06 -6.99
CA THR A 27 -12.51 -1.29 -6.53
C THR A 27 -12.32 -1.31 -5.02
N GLU A 28 -11.65 -0.30 -4.46
CA GLU A 28 -11.48 -0.14 -3.02
C GLU A 28 -12.84 -0.08 -2.30
N TRP A 29 -13.81 0.65 -2.84
CA TRP A 29 -15.16 0.68 -2.29
C TRP A 29 -15.82 -0.68 -2.31
N VAL A 30 -15.78 -1.37 -3.46
CA VAL A 30 -16.40 -2.69 -3.61
C VAL A 30 -15.84 -3.67 -2.58
N ILE A 31 -14.51 -3.72 -2.39
CA ILE A 31 -13.87 -4.56 -1.36
C ILE A 31 -14.31 -4.13 0.04
N HIS A 32 -14.30 -2.82 0.31
CA HIS A 32 -14.66 -2.27 1.61
C HIS A 32 -16.12 -2.57 1.99
N ALA A 33 -17.04 -2.51 1.02
CA ALA A 33 -18.45 -2.83 1.21
C ALA A 33 -18.67 -4.33 1.40
N LEU A 34 -17.96 -5.19 0.66
CA LEU A 34 -18.07 -6.65 0.79
C LEU A 34 -17.51 -7.19 2.10
N LEU A 35 -16.46 -6.57 2.63
CA LEU A 35 -15.86 -6.93 3.92
C LEU A 35 -16.56 -6.28 5.11
N GLU A 36 -17.71 -5.62 4.90
CA GLU A 36 -18.49 -4.93 5.92
C GLU A 36 -17.66 -3.97 6.79
N ARG A 37 -16.60 -3.37 6.22
CA ARG A 37 -15.74 -2.46 6.97
C ARG A 37 -16.50 -1.17 7.33
N PRO A 38 -16.36 -0.66 8.56
CA PRO A 38 -16.97 0.61 8.96
C PRO A 38 -16.26 1.80 8.26
N GLY A 39 -16.97 2.92 8.07
CA GLY A 39 -16.38 4.11 7.44
C GLY A 39 -16.19 3.95 5.93
N TYR A 40 -15.19 4.60 5.35
CA TYR A 40 -14.92 4.57 3.90
C TYR A 40 -13.43 4.32 3.63
N PRO A 41 -13.06 3.83 2.43
CA PRO A 41 -11.67 3.61 2.06
C PRO A 41 -10.85 4.89 2.15
N LEU A 42 -9.55 4.75 2.46
CA LEU A 42 -8.59 5.85 2.46
C LEU A 42 -8.19 6.24 1.03
N SER A 43 -9.18 6.63 0.22
CA SER A 43 -8.96 7.15 -1.12
C SER A 43 -9.13 8.65 -1.17
N ALA A 44 -8.30 9.34 -1.96
CA ALA A 44 -8.42 10.77 -2.22
C ALA A 44 -9.85 11.17 -2.65
N VAL A 45 -10.55 10.31 -3.40
CA VAL A 45 -11.92 10.56 -3.85
C VAL A 45 -12.90 10.57 -2.68
N PHE A 46 -12.88 9.57 -1.80
CA PHE A 46 -13.80 9.51 -0.64
C PHE A 46 -13.49 10.57 0.40
N TRP A 47 -12.22 10.93 0.56
CA TRP A 47 -11.83 12.09 1.37
C TRP A 47 -12.42 13.39 0.81
N GLN A 48 -12.34 13.61 -0.50
CA GLN A 48 -12.95 14.79 -1.15
C GLN A 48 -14.48 14.81 -0.99
N MET A 49 -15.14 13.65 -1.09
CA MET A 49 -16.58 13.54 -0.84
C MET A 49 -16.93 13.92 0.61
N ASN A 50 -16.12 13.48 1.58
CA ASN A 50 -16.33 13.79 2.99
C ASN A 50 -16.10 15.27 3.30
N ALA A 51 -15.04 15.86 2.74
CA ALA A 51 -14.69 17.26 2.94
C ALA A 51 -15.75 18.22 2.37
N ASP A 52 -16.21 17.96 1.14
CA ASP A 52 -17.09 18.88 0.41
C ASP A 52 -18.58 18.51 0.51
N GLY A 53 -18.92 17.34 1.06
CA GLY A 53 -20.31 16.84 1.10
C GLY A 53 -20.90 16.52 -0.29
N ASP A 54 -20.03 16.30 -1.27
CA ASP A 54 -20.35 16.20 -2.69
C ASP A 54 -20.59 14.76 -3.17
N THR A 55 -21.05 14.65 -4.42
CA THR A 55 -21.26 13.35 -5.08
C THR A 55 -19.93 12.73 -5.50
N LEU A 56 -19.93 11.40 -5.70
CA LEU A 56 -18.77 10.66 -6.17
C LEU A 56 -18.21 11.22 -7.48
N GLY A 57 -19.08 11.58 -8.43
CA GLY A 57 -18.67 12.13 -9.72
C GLY A 57 -18.02 13.51 -9.60
N ALA A 58 -18.52 14.37 -8.70
CA ALA A 58 -17.91 15.68 -8.45
C ALA A 58 -16.54 15.54 -7.77
N ALA A 59 -16.42 14.66 -6.78
CA ALA A 59 -15.15 14.33 -6.14
C ALA A 59 -14.14 13.71 -7.13
N GLU A 60 -14.59 12.77 -7.96
CA GLU A 60 -13.79 12.15 -9.03
C GLU A 60 -13.25 13.21 -10.01
N ALA A 61 -14.11 14.15 -10.44
CA ALA A 61 -13.72 15.24 -11.31
C ALA A 61 -12.67 16.16 -10.67
N ARG A 62 -12.79 16.46 -9.37
CA ARG A 62 -11.79 17.26 -8.64
C ARG A 62 -10.45 16.55 -8.50
N VAL A 63 -10.44 15.26 -8.16
CA VAL A 63 -9.19 14.48 -8.10
C VAL A 63 -8.53 14.37 -9.47
N LYS A 64 -9.31 14.27 -10.56
CA LYS A 64 -8.78 14.35 -11.93
C LYS A 64 -8.15 15.72 -12.23
N LEU A 65 -8.75 16.82 -11.79
CA LEU A 65 -8.16 18.16 -11.93
C LEU A 65 -6.85 18.28 -11.14
N LEU A 66 -6.79 17.74 -9.92
CA LEU A 66 -5.54 17.70 -9.14
C LEU A 66 -4.45 16.87 -9.84
N LEU A 67 -4.82 15.75 -10.48
CA LEU A 67 -3.90 14.95 -11.27
C LEU A 67 -3.37 15.73 -12.48
N LEU A 68 -4.22 16.48 -13.17
CA LEU A 68 -3.82 17.34 -14.29
C LEU A 68 -2.85 18.43 -13.83
N ASP A 69 -3.16 19.14 -12.75
CA ASP A 69 -2.30 20.19 -12.19
C ASP A 69 -0.94 19.63 -11.72
N ALA A 70 -0.95 18.47 -11.06
CA ALA A 70 0.27 17.78 -10.68
C ALA A 70 1.11 17.35 -11.90
N SER A 71 0.45 16.95 -12.99
CA SER A 71 1.10 16.57 -14.24
C SER A 71 1.72 17.78 -14.96
N ASP A 72 1.00 18.90 -15.00
CA ASP A 72 1.52 20.16 -15.55
C ASP A 72 2.73 20.66 -14.76
N LYS A 73 2.66 20.61 -13.42
CA LYS A 73 3.79 20.94 -12.56
C LYS A 73 4.99 20.04 -12.81
N TYR A 74 4.78 18.73 -13.00
CA TYR A 74 5.85 17.80 -13.35
C TYR A 74 6.50 18.16 -14.69
N LEU A 75 5.71 18.52 -15.72
CA LEU A 75 6.24 18.93 -17.02
C LEU A 75 7.03 20.23 -16.94
N GLN A 76 6.55 21.21 -16.17
CA GLN A 76 7.26 22.46 -15.90
C GLN A 76 8.60 22.21 -15.19
N LEU A 77 8.60 21.37 -14.15
CA LEU A 77 9.81 20.98 -13.43
C LEU A 77 10.76 20.21 -14.34
N ARG A 78 10.27 19.30 -15.19
CA ARG A 78 11.11 18.56 -16.15
C ARG A 78 11.84 19.53 -17.07
N LYS A 79 11.12 20.51 -17.63
CA LYS A 79 11.70 21.57 -18.48
C LYS A 79 12.73 22.39 -17.70
N TRP A 80 12.36 22.90 -16.52
CA TRP A 80 13.25 23.67 -15.67
C TRP A 80 14.54 22.90 -15.32
N THR A 81 14.44 21.64 -14.89
CA THR A 81 15.60 20.80 -14.55
C THR A 81 16.50 20.57 -15.77
N THR A 82 15.91 20.45 -16.96
CA THR A 82 16.65 20.31 -18.22
C THR A 82 17.41 21.60 -18.55
N ASP A 83 16.77 22.75 -18.36
CA ASP A 83 17.38 24.07 -18.60
C ASP A 83 18.54 24.32 -17.61
N GLN A 84 18.36 23.99 -16.33
CA GLN A 84 19.43 24.06 -15.32
C GLN A 84 20.59 23.11 -15.64
N ALA A 85 20.33 21.93 -16.20
CA ALA A 85 21.36 20.98 -16.57
C ALA A 85 22.29 21.48 -17.69
N ASN A 86 21.87 22.50 -18.47
CA ASN A 86 22.72 23.08 -19.53
C ASN A 86 23.95 23.81 -18.98
N GLY A 87 23.89 24.32 -17.74
CA GLY A 87 25.02 24.96 -17.06
C GLY A 87 26.04 23.97 -16.48
N LEU A 88 25.78 22.66 -16.55
CA LEU A 88 26.64 21.64 -15.95
C LEU A 88 27.74 21.16 -16.93
N PRO A 89 28.88 20.65 -16.41
CA PRO A 89 29.90 20.00 -17.22
C PRO A 89 29.31 18.87 -18.10
N ARG A 90 29.89 18.67 -19.28
CA ARG A 90 29.35 17.76 -20.33
C ARG A 90 28.91 16.38 -19.81
N LEU A 91 29.76 15.72 -19.01
CA LEU A 91 29.46 14.39 -18.46
C LEU A 91 28.25 14.41 -17.50
N MET A 92 28.19 15.42 -16.65
CA MET A 92 27.13 15.61 -15.67
C MET A 92 25.79 15.96 -16.33
N ARG A 93 25.82 16.79 -17.39
CA ARG A 93 24.64 17.09 -18.22
C ARG A 93 24.07 15.83 -18.86
N ILE A 94 24.93 14.95 -19.39
CA ILE A 94 24.50 13.66 -19.97
C ILE A 94 23.85 12.78 -18.91
N ALA A 95 24.45 12.66 -17.71
CA ALA A 95 23.90 11.86 -16.62
C ALA A 95 22.52 12.38 -16.17
N VAL A 96 22.38 13.69 -15.97
CA VAL A 96 21.11 14.32 -15.58
C VAL A 96 20.04 14.12 -16.66
N SER A 97 20.38 14.33 -17.93
CA SER A 97 19.44 14.12 -19.04
C SER A 97 18.94 12.67 -19.09
N ARG A 98 19.83 11.68 -18.94
CA ARG A 98 19.43 10.27 -18.90
C ARG A 98 18.55 9.94 -17.71
N TYR A 99 18.83 10.52 -16.53
CA TYR A 99 18.00 10.33 -15.35
C TYR A 99 16.59 10.89 -15.55
N ILE A 100 16.47 12.09 -16.12
CA ILE A 100 15.19 12.72 -16.43
C ILE A 100 14.37 11.83 -17.38
N GLU A 101 14.98 11.31 -18.44
CA GLU A 101 14.32 10.40 -19.38
C GLU A 101 13.90 9.09 -18.71
N ALA A 102 14.77 8.49 -17.91
CA ALA A 102 14.46 7.26 -17.18
C ALA A 102 13.30 7.44 -16.20
N LEU A 103 13.28 8.56 -15.45
CA LEU A 103 12.20 8.90 -14.54
C LEU A 103 10.88 9.11 -15.30
N HIS A 104 10.93 9.78 -16.46
CA HIS A 104 9.74 9.99 -17.29
C HIS A 104 9.18 8.68 -17.84
N LEU A 105 10.04 7.81 -18.38
CA LEU A 105 9.65 6.49 -18.87
C LEU A 105 9.11 5.60 -17.75
N LEU A 106 9.68 5.67 -16.55
CA LEU A 106 9.18 4.95 -15.38
C LEU A 106 7.77 5.42 -15.01
N LEU A 107 7.55 6.75 -14.95
CA LEU A 107 6.25 7.33 -14.61
C LEU A 107 5.18 6.95 -15.64
N VAL A 108 5.43 7.22 -16.92
CA VAL A 108 4.47 6.93 -18.00
C VAL A 108 4.26 5.43 -18.17
N GLY A 109 5.32 4.63 -18.05
CA GLY A 109 5.26 3.18 -18.09
C GLY A 109 4.41 2.61 -16.95
N TYR A 110 4.56 3.15 -15.74
CA TYR A 110 3.74 2.76 -14.60
C TYR A 110 2.26 3.13 -14.80
N MET A 111 1.97 4.35 -15.25
CA MET A 111 0.59 4.77 -15.57
C MET A 111 -0.06 3.87 -16.62
N TYR A 112 0.68 3.57 -17.69
CA TYR A 112 0.21 2.70 -18.76
C TYR A 112 -0.02 1.26 -18.28
N TRP A 113 0.90 0.72 -17.48
CA TRP A 113 0.78 -0.61 -16.89
C TRP A 113 -0.47 -0.72 -16.01
N ASN A 114 -0.66 0.26 -15.14
CA ASN A 114 -1.80 0.37 -14.25
C ASN A 114 -3.13 0.38 -15.02
N GLN A 115 -3.25 1.22 -16.05
CA GLN A 115 -4.44 1.25 -16.92
C GLN A 115 -4.75 -0.07 -17.65
N ARG A 116 -3.77 -0.95 -17.85
CA ARG A 116 -3.92 -2.19 -18.64
C ARG A 116 -3.90 -3.48 -17.83
N THR A 117 -3.58 -3.43 -16.54
CA THR A 117 -3.58 -4.63 -15.70
C THR A 117 -4.98 -4.94 -15.16
N ALA A 118 -5.31 -6.23 -15.09
CA ALA A 118 -6.61 -6.74 -14.64
C ALA A 118 -7.00 -6.31 -13.21
N ARG A 119 -6.05 -5.85 -12.38
CA ARG A 119 -6.30 -5.33 -11.02
C ARG A 119 -6.99 -3.96 -11.02
N GLU A 120 -6.70 -3.12 -12.01
CA GLU A 120 -7.21 -1.73 -12.07
C GLU A 120 -8.10 -1.48 -13.29
N ALA A 121 -7.96 -2.28 -14.35
CA ALA A 121 -8.81 -2.25 -15.54
C ALA A 121 -10.16 -2.99 -15.35
N GLY A 122 -10.67 -3.05 -14.12
CA GLY A 122 -11.91 -3.78 -13.77
C GLY A 122 -13.13 -3.35 -14.59
N ASP A 123 -13.09 -2.19 -15.25
CA ASP A 123 -14.11 -1.70 -16.18
C ASP A 123 -13.74 -1.80 -17.68
N LEU A 124 -12.47 -1.99 -18.05
CA LEU A 124 -12.03 -1.92 -19.45
C LEU A 124 -11.46 -3.24 -20.02
N ALA A 125 -10.94 -4.14 -19.18
CA ALA A 125 -10.20 -5.31 -19.69
C ALA A 125 -11.06 -6.55 -19.95
N HIS A 126 -12.21 -6.72 -19.27
CA HIS A 126 -13.01 -7.94 -19.38
C HIS A 126 -14.49 -7.63 -19.63
N GLY A 127 -14.85 -7.54 -20.91
CA GLY A 127 -16.20 -7.83 -21.39
C GLY A 127 -16.55 -9.33 -21.30
N GLN A 128 -16.09 -10.02 -20.24
CA GLN A 128 -16.43 -11.41 -19.96
C GLN A 128 -16.87 -11.55 -18.49
N ASP A 129 -18.18 -11.66 -18.31
CA ASP A 129 -18.83 -12.59 -17.39
C ASP A 129 -18.38 -12.62 -15.91
N PHE A 130 -18.11 -11.47 -15.29
CA PHE A 130 -18.27 -11.35 -13.83
C PHE A 130 -19.72 -10.96 -13.48
N ASP A 131 -20.67 -11.80 -13.89
CA ASP A 131 -22.10 -11.68 -13.56
C ASP A 131 -22.42 -12.19 -12.15
N SER A 132 -21.56 -11.86 -11.18
CA SER A 132 -21.95 -12.00 -9.78
C SER A 132 -22.77 -10.77 -9.43
N ASN A 133 -24.10 -10.95 -9.33
CA ASN A 133 -25.08 -9.94 -8.93
C ASN A 133 -24.66 -9.11 -7.69
N VAL A 134 -23.76 -9.62 -6.86
CA VAL A 134 -23.26 -8.97 -5.63
C VAL A 134 -22.33 -7.79 -5.93
N PHE A 135 -21.35 -7.92 -6.83
CA PHE A 135 -20.41 -6.84 -7.16
C PHE A 135 -21.13 -5.64 -7.81
N ARG A 136 -22.09 -5.91 -8.70
CA ARG A 136 -22.90 -4.86 -9.35
C ARG A 136 -23.74 -4.07 -8.32
N ARG A 137 -24.22 -4.74 -7.26
CA ARG A 137 -25.04 -4.13 -6.19
C ARG A 137 -24.27 -3.20 -5.26
N VAL A 138 -22.98 -3.41 -5.07
CA VAL A 138 -22.12 -2.55 -4.21
C VAL A 138 -21.28 -1.56 -5.01
N ARG A 139 -21.40 -1.55 -6.34
CA ARG A 139 -20.66 -0.62 -7.18
C ARG A 139 -21.16 0.80 -6.94
N PRO A 140 -20.28 1.77 -6.64
CA PRO A 140 -20.71 3.14 -6.40
C PRO A 140 -20.94 3.87 -7.74
N GLU A 141 -21.99 4.67 -7.84
CA GLU A 141 -22.36 5.47 -9.03
C GLU A 141 -22.07 6.96 -8.82
N HIS A 142 -22.09 7.74 -9.92
CA HIS A 142 -21.58 9.11 -9.94
C HIS A 142 -22.40 10.09 -9.09
N ASP A 143 -23.68 9.84 -8.91
CA ASP A 143 -24.62 10.64 -8.13
C ASP A 143 -24.63 10.30 -6.63
N HIS A 144 -24.02 9.17 -6.24
CA HIS A 144 -23.97 8.77 -4.84
C HIS A 144 -23.18 9.78 -3.99
N LYS A 145 -23.79 10.17 -2.88
CA LYS A 145 -23.11 10.83 -1.75
C LYS A 145 -22.56 9.79 -0.78
N LEU A 146 -21.59 10.19 0.04
CA LEU A 146 -20.90 9.30 0.99
C LEU A 146 -21.88 8.54 1.91
N ALA A 147 -22.94 9.22 2.39
CA ALA A 147 -23.97 8.63 3.23
C ALA A 147 -24.84 7.57 2.53
N ASN A 148 -24.93 7.63 1.19
CA ASN A 148 -25.82 6.81 0.38
C ASN A 148 -25.05 5.79 -0.47
N LEU A 149 -23.75 5.60 -0.22
CA LEU A 149 -22.98 4.63 -0.96
C LEU A 149 -23.46 3.19 -0.67
N PRO A 150 -23.58 2.36 -1.71
CA PRO A 150 -24.23 1.06 -1.60
C PRO A 150 -23.41 0.09 -0.76
N ARG A 151 -24.09 -0.60 0.16
CA ARG A 151 -23.55 -1.66 1.01
C ARG A 151 -24.47 -2.87 0.98
N ILE A 152 -23.88 -4.04 1.10
CA ILE A 152 -24.62 -5.27 1.40
C ILE A 152 -24.27 -5.60 2.84
N PHE A 153 -25.28 -5.55 3.71
CA PHE A 153 -25.21 -6.28 4.98
C PHE A 153 -25.61 -7.72 4.66
N MET A 154 -24.74 -8.69 4.94
CA MET A 154 -25.19 -10.07 4.96
C MET A 154 -26.23 -10.20 6.07
N ARG A 155 -27.51 -10.15 5.68
CA ARG A 155 -28.61 -10.54 6.57
C ARG A 155 -28.31 -11.97 7.00
N THR A 156 -27.90 -12.18 8.24
CA THR A 156 -28.16 -13.46 8.92
C THR A 156 -29.67 -13.67 8.79
N GLY A 157 -30.07 -14.71 8.07
CA GLY A 157 -31.49 -15.07 7.92
C GLY A 157 -32.16 -15.23 9.29
N PRO A 158 -33.51 -15.23 9.35
CA PRO A 158 -34.21 -15.41 10.62
C PRO A 158 -33.70 -16.70 11.28
N ALA A 159 -33.35 -16.60 12.56
CA ALA A 159 -32.88 -17.72 13.37
C ALA A 159 -33.87 -18.88 13.24
N GLY A 160 -33.49 -19.91 12.50
CA GLY A 160 -34.11 -21.22 12.63
C GLY A 160 -33.92 -21.68 14.07
N PRO A 161 -34.89 -22.42 14.64
CA PRO A 161 -34.74 -22.93 16.00
C PRO A 161 -33.45 -23.76 16.08
N PRO A 162 -32.68 -23.63 17.17
CA PRO A 162 -31.43 -24.36 17.31
C PRO A 162 -31.70 -25.87 17.18
N PRO A 163 -30.86 -26.62 16.46
CA PRO A 163 -30.95 -28.07 16.44
C PRO A 163 -30.80 -28.59 17.87
N ALA A 164 -31.64 -29.55 18.23
CA ALA A 164 -31.67 -30.17 19.54
C ALA A 164 -30.26 -30.65 19.93
N ALA A 165 -29.87 -30.32 21.16
CA ALA A 165 -28.61 -30.71 21.74
C ALA A 165 -28.59 -32.23 21.97
N ASP A 166 -27.88 -32.96 21.11
CA ASP A 166 -27.37 -34.28 21.45
C ASP A 166 -25.94 -34.15 21.98
N GLY A 167 -25.76 -34.70 23.18
CA GLY A 167 -24.59 -34.52 24.03
C GLY A 167 -23.29 -35.02 23.42
N GLY A 168 -22.27 -34.17 23.50
CA GLY A 168 -20.89 -34.49 23.20
C GLY A 168 -19.98 -33.53 23.95
N THR A 169 -19.69 -33.87 25.20
CA THR A 169 -18.83 -33.14 26.14
C THR A 169 -17.43 -32.86 25.59
N SER A 170 -17.00 -31.61 25.63
CA SER A 170 -15.58 -31.27 25.84
C SER A 170 -15.50 -30.14 26.87
N HIS A 171 -14.90 -30.49 28.01
CA HIS A 171 -14.76 -29.67 29.20
C HIS A 171 -13.81 -28.50 28.98
N LEU A 172 -14.27 -27.28 29.29
CA LEU A 172 -13.45 -26.21 29.84
C LEU A 172 -14.06 -25.84 31.20
N PRO A 173 -13.30 -25.73 32.31
CA PRO A 173 -13.87 -25.51 33.63
C PRO A 173 -14.38 -24.07 33.76
N SER A 174 -15.66 -23.92 34.10
CA SER A 174 -16.30 -22.67 34.52
C SER A 174 -16.31 -22.61 36.05
N ASP A 175 -15.78 -21.48 36.53
CA ASP A 175 -16.11 -20.72 37.74
C ASP A 175 -16.02 -21.34 39.14
N GLY A 176 -15.09 -20.79 39.92
CA GLY A 176 -15.30 -20.50 41.34
C GLY A 176 -15.53 -19.00 41.52
N ALA A 177 -16.73 -18.62 41.97
CA ALA A 177 -17.16 -17.26 42.22
C ALA A 177 -16.30 -16.54 43.29
N GLY A 178 -15.94 -15.28 43.03
CA GLY A 178 -15.25 -14.41 43.98
C GLY A 178 -15.61 -12.94 43.74
N SER A 179 -16.35 -12.38 44.69
CA SER A 179 -16.73 -10.97 44.86
C SER A 179 -15.74 -9.95 44.28
N THR A 180 -16.23 -9.08 43.38
CA THR A 180 -15.52 -7.89 42.91
C THR A 180 -15.42 -6.85 44.02
N SER A 181 -14.28 -6.83 44.70
CA SER A 181 -13.82 -5.63 45.41
C SER A 181 -12.99 -4.79 44.46
N ASN A 182 -13.35 -3.51 44.30
CA ASN A 182 -12.53 -2.51 43.61
C ASN A 182 -11.23 -2.32 44.40
N GLN A 183 -10.18 -3.05 44.04
CA GLN A 183 -8.80 -2.71 44.34
C GLN A 183 -8.12 -2.39 43.00
N GLY A 184 -7.42 -1.25 42.94
CA GLY A 184 -6.73 -0.80 41.74
C GLY A 184 -5.83 -1.91 41.20
N ALA A 185 -5.93 -2.18 39.90
CA ALA A 185 -5.12 -3.20 39.25
C ALA A 185 -3.64 -2.85 39.45
N GLU A 186 -2.92 -3.71 40.18
CA GLU A 186 -1.46 -3.61 40.24
C GLU A 186 -0.86 -3.84 38.86
N PRO A 187 0.22 -3.12 38.49
CA PRO A 187 0.90 -3.33 37.21
C PRO A 187 1.43 -4.76 37.14
N ILE A 188 1.12 -5.45 36.04
CA ILE A 188 1.61 -6.80 35.74
C ILE A 188 3.15 -6.78 35.82
N PRO A 189 3.78 -7.64 36.64
CA PRO A 189 5.24 -7.74 36.73
C PRO A 189 5.85 -8.02 35.34
N GLU A 190 6.96 -7.35 34.96
CA GLU A 190 7.58 -7.50 33.63
C GLU A 190 7.92 -8.96 33.25
N ASN A 191 8.17 -9.78 34.27
CA ASN A 191 8.45 -11.20 34.21
C ASN A 191 7.21 -12.09 33.92
N GLU A 192 6.00 -11.53 33.91
CA GLU A 192 4.76 -12.21 33.48
C GLU A 192 4.22 -11.71 32.13
N LEU A 193 4.93 -10.78 31.48
CA LEU A 193 4.58 -10.35 30.14
C LEU A 193 4.80 -11.53 29.17
N TRP A 194 3.76 -11.90 28.43
CA TRP A 194 3.79 -13.08 27.54
C TRP A 194 4.94 -13.06 26.52
N PHE A 195 5.49 -11.88 26.22
CA PHE A 195 6.64 -11.70 25.32
C PHE A 195 8.02 -11.87 25.99
N THR A 196 8.12 -11.87 27.33
CA THR A 196 9.38 -12.13 28.07
C THR A 196 9.62 -13.62 28.32
N THR A 197 8.57 -14.46 28.16
CA THR A 197 8.65 -15.92 28.32
C THR A 197 8.85 -16.66 26.98
N PHE A 198 8.82 -15.97 25.84
CA PHE A 198 8.88 -16.63 24.53
C PHE A 198 10.32 -16.92 24.08
N THR A 199 10.62 -18.18 23.78
CA THR A 199 11.86 -18.58 23.10
C THR A 199 11.88 -18.01 21.69
N ARG A 200 12.99 -17.37 21.28
CA ARG A 200 13.16 -16.77 19.95
C ARG A 200 12.67 -17.73 18.86
N THR A 201 11.56 -17.40 18.23
CA THR A 201 11.01 -18.19 17.12
C THR A 201 11.98 -18.12 15.95
N PRO A 202 12.29 -19.25 15.28
CA PRO A 202 13.13 -19.23 14.09
C PRO A 202 12.59 -18.24 13.04
N ASP A 203 13.47 -17.38 12.51
CA ASP A 203 13.16 -16.43 11.42
C ASP A 203 12.46 -17.11 10.23
N GLN A 204 12.72 -18.40 10.02
CA GLN A 204 12.13 -19.21 8.96
C GLN A 204 10.60 -19.26 9.02
N ILE A 205 10.01 -19.24 10.23
CA ILE A 205 8.56 -19.24 10.43
C ILE A 205 7.98 -17.89 10.02
N ALA A 206 8.64 -16.79 10.39
CA ALA A 206 8.20 -15.45 10.02
C ALA A 206 8.30 -15.20 8.51
N VAL A 207 9.21 -15.87 7.80
CA VAL A 207 9.42 -15.70 6.34
C VAL A 207 8.62 -16.70 5.51
N GLU A 208 8.04 -17.74 6.12
CA GLU A 208 7.28 -18.79 5.42
C GLU A 208 6.18 -18.23 4.50
N PRO A 209 5.35 -17.25 4.92
CA PRO A 209 4.35 -16.64 4.06
C PRO A 209 4.89 -16.01 2.79
N SER A 210 6.17 -15.62 2.77
CA SER A 210 6.79 -14.95 1.64
C SER A 210 7.38 -15.89 0.58
N LYS A 211 7.56 -17.19 0.91
CA LYS A 211 8.33 -18.14 0.07
C LYS A 211 7.79 -18.26 -1.35
N HIS A 212 6.46 -18.27 -1.51
CA HIS A 212 5.83 -18.36 -2.83
C HIS A 212 6.06 -17.10 -3.68
N LEU A 213 6.20 -15.92 -3.06
CA LEU A 213 6.50 -14.66 -3.73
C LEU A 213 7.96 -14.54 -4.13
N GLN A 214 8.88 -15.23 -3.43
CA GLN A 214 10.30 -15.26 -3.80
C GLN A 214 10.53 -15.89 -5.17
N LEU A 215 9.59 -16.72 -5.64
CA LEU A 215 9.64 -17.39 -6.95
C LEU A 215 9.17 -16.49 -8.10
N LEU A 216 8.62 -15.30 -7.81
CA LEU A 216 8.09 -14.42 -8.85
C LEU A 216 9.21 -13.72 -9.64
N PRO A 217 9.03 -13.54 -10.97
CA PRO A 217 10.06 -12.97 -11.86
C PRO A 217 10.30 -11.46 -11.69
N LEU A 218 9.57 -10.79 -10.78
CA LEU A 218 9.76 -9.37 -10.44
C LEU A 218 11.22 -9.02 -10.09
N THR A 219 11.98 -10.01 -9.64
CA THR A 219 13.41 -9.88 -9.31
C THR A 219 14.26 -9.46 -10.52
N GLU A 220 13.96 -9.96 -11.72
CA GLU A 220 14.83 -9.73 -12.88
C GLU A 220 14.65 -8.32 -13.47
N VAL A 221 13.45 -7.75 -13.40
CA VAL A 221 13.20 -6.36 -13.80
C VAL A 221 13.91 -5.39 -12.86
N LEU A 222 13.82 -5.61 -11.54
CA LEU A 222 14.52 -4.76 -10.55
C LEU A 222 16.03 -4.83 -10.73
N LYS A 223 16.60 -6.02 -10.94
CA LYS A 223 18.02 -6.18 -11.24
C LYS A 223 18.43 -5.44 -12.51
N ALA A 224 17.65 -5.54 -13.59
CA ALA A 224 17.93 -4.85 -14.84
C ALA A 224 17.88 -3.32 -14.66
N MET A 225 16.89 -2.81 -13.92
CA MET A 225 16.75 -1.39 -13.62
C MET A 225 17.94 -0.88 -12.79
N ILE A 226 18.30 -1.59 -11.71
CA ILE A 226 19.43 -1.23 -10.85
C ILE A 226 20.73 -1.30 -11.65
N GLY A 227 20.92 -2.35 -12.46
CA GLY A 227 22.07 -2.48 -13.35
C GLY A 227 22.17 -1.32 -14.34
N GLY A 228 21.05 -0.86 -14.88
CA GLY A 228 21.02 0.33 -15.76
C GLY A 228 21.41 1.62 -15.03
N VAL A 229 20.96 1.80 -13.80
CA VAL A 229 21.30 2.97 -12.96
C VAL A 229 22.76 2.92 -12.49
N ASP A 230 23.28 1.73 -12.18
CA ASP A 230 24.66 1.51 -11.73
C ASP A 230 25.70 1.91 -12.79
N VAL A 231 25.36 1.83 -14.09
CA VAL A 231 26.21 2.36 -15.18
C VAL A 231 26.60 3.83 -14.94
N TRP A 232 25.75 4.61 -14.28
CA TRP A 232 26.01 6.03 -14.01
C TRP A 232 26.66 6.28 -12.66
N TYR A 233 26.23 5.56 -11.62
CA TYR A 233 26.69 5.81 -10.25
C TYR A 233 27.94 5.01 -9.87
N GLN A 234 28.28 3.96 -10.63
CA GLN A 234 29.47 3.11 -10.45
C GLN A 234 29.63 2.69 -8.99
N VAL A 235 28.54 2.21 -8.41
CA VAL A 235 28.45 1.89 -6.99
C VAL A 235 29.25 0.61 -6.72
N PRO A 236 29.92 0.46 -5.57
CA PRO A 236 30.59 -0.79 -5.23
C PRO A 236 29.63 -1.98 -5.30
N LYS A 237 30.07 -3.08 -5.93
CA LYS A 237 29.22 -4.27 -6.16
C LYS A 237 28.52 -4.77 -4.89
N SER A 238 29.22 -4.76 -3.75
CA SER A 238 28.65 -5.15 -2.46
C SER A 238 27.46 -4.28 -2.03
N SER A 239 27.51 -2.98 -2.32
CA SER A 239 26.40 -2.05 -2.05
C SER A 239 25.26 -2.27 -3.04
N VAL A 240 25.54 -2.51 -4.32
CA VAL A 240 24.51 -2.83 -5.33
C VAL A 240 23.76 -4.11 -4.97
N GLU A 241 24.47 -5.16 -4.53
CA GLU A 241 23.88 -6.42 -4.08
C GLU A 241 22.99 -6.23 -2.85
N THR A 242 23.45 -5.43 -1.88
CA THR A 242 22.68 -5.09 -0.68
C THR A 242 21.41 -4.31 -1.04
N ILE A 243 21.52 -3.30 -1.93
CA ILE A 243 20.36 -2.53 -2.42
C ILE A 243 19.37 -3.42 -3.16
N CYS A 244 19.85 -4.32 -4.03
CA CYS A 244 19.00 -5.31 -4.70
C CYS A 244 18.24 -6.19 -3.71
N SER A 245 18.93 -6.67 -2.67
CA SER A 245 18.33 -7.51 -1.62
C SER A 245 17.24 -6.76 -0.83
N ILE A 246 17.53 -5.51 -0.44
CA ILE A 246 16.58 -4.64 0.27
C ILE A 246 15.34 -4.41 -0.60
N LEU A 247 15.51 -4.02 -1.87
CA LEU A 247 14.39 -3.75 -2.78
C LEU A 247 13.53 -5.00 -3.03
N ARG A 248 14.16 -6.17 -3.19
CA ARG A 248 13.43 -7.43 -3.34
C ARG A 248 12.61 -7.76 -2.09
N THR A 249 13.23 -7.66 -0.91
CA THR A 249 12.58 -7.95 0.37
C THR A 249 11.42 -6.98 0.63
N LEU A 250 11.63 -5.69 0.32
CA LEU A 250 10.62 -4.65 0.43
C LEU A 250 9.44 -4.89 -0.52
N GLN A 251 9.71 -5.27 -1.77
CA GLN A 251 8.67 -5.58 -2.75
C GLN A 251 7.80 -6.76 -2.29
N ILE A 252 8.42 -7.80 -1.74
CA ILE A 252 7.71 -8.97 -1.20
C ILE A 252 6.87 -8.57 0.02
N SER A 253 7.45 -7.82 0.95
CA SER A 253 6.76 -7.29 2.13
C SER A 253 5.51 -6.49 1.75
N LYS A 254 5.66 -5.55 0.82
CA LYS A 254 4.54 -4.76 0.30
C LYS A 254 3.49 -5.64 -0.37
N THR A 255 3.91 -6.61 -1.19
CA THR A 255 2.98 -7.52 -1.87
C THR A 255 2.17 -8.36 -0.88
N LEU A 256 2.77 -8.85 0.21
CA LEU A 256 2.03 -9.57 1.26
C LEU A 256 0.97 -8.69 1.92
N ILE A 257 1.33 -7.44 2.24
CA ILE A 257 0.41 -6.51 2.88
C ILE A 257 -0.71 -6.12 1.90
N ASP A 258 -0.36 -5.78 0.66
CA ASP A 258 -1.31 -5.44 -0.40
C ASP A 258 -2.27 -6.61 -0.69
N ASP A 259 -1.77 -7.85 -0.79
CA ASP A 259 -2.58 -9.05 -1.06
C ASP A 259 -3.61 -9.32 0.09
N ILE A 260 -3.33 -8.88 1.33
CA ILE A 260 -4.27 -8.95 2.47
C ILE A 260 -5.29 -7.81 2.45
N VAL A 261 -4.83 -6.59 2.16
CA VAL A 261 -5.70 -5.40 2.15
C VAL A 261 -6.73 -5.48 1.03
N ASP A 262 -6.33 -6.02 -0.12
CA ASP A 262 -7.12 -6.02 -1.35
C ASP A 262 -8.08 -7.21 -1.50
N TYR A 263 -7.94 -8.28 -0.69
CA TYR A 263 -8.81 -9.47 -0.73
C TYR A 263 -9.30 -9.82 -2.16
N PRO A 264 -8.42 -10.03 -3.16
CA PRO A 264 -8.90 -10.31 -4.49
C PRO A 264 -9.62 -11.67 -4.47
N PRO A 265 -10.86 -11.77 -4.95
CA PRO A 265 -11.57 -13.04 -5.01
C PRO A 265 -10.84 -14.08 -5.90
N LEU A 266 -9.90 -13.67 -6.78
CA LEU A 266 -9.08 -14.55 -7.63
C LEU A 266 -7.72 -13.93 -7.98
N ARG A 267 -6.65 -14.74 -8.04
CA ARG A 267 -5.38 -14.42 -8.73
C ARG A 267 -5.26 -15.38 -9.92
N GLN A 268 -5.24 -14.84 -11.14
CA GLN A 268 -4.99 -15.61 -12.39
C GLN A 268 -5.96 -16.77 -12.69
N GLY A 269 -7.27 -16.57 -12.48
CA GLY A 269 -8.28 -17.49 -13.01
C GLY A 269 -8.45 -18.84 -12.26
N ASN A 270 -7.86 -19.01 -11.07
CA ASN A 270 -8.13 -20.16 -10.21
C ASN A 270 -8.86 -19.75 -8.92
N PRO A 271 -9.88 -20.52 -8.47
CA PRO A 271 -10.60 -20.26 -7.23
C PRO A 271 -9.62 -20.19 -6.05
N PHE A 272 -9.76 -19.13 -5.27
CA PHE A 272 -8.91 -18.81 -4.13
C PHE A 272 -9.12 -19.83 -2.99
N ALA A 273 -8.36 -20.91 -3.02
CA ALA A 273 -8.14 -21.86 -1.93
C ALA A 273 -6.82 -22.62 -2.23
N PRO A 274 -5.92 -22.94 -1.28
CA PRO A 274 -5.56 -22.37 0.01
C PRO A 274 -4.05 -22.03 0.00
N MET A 275 -3.65 -20.84 -0.47
CA MET A 275 -2.20 -20.49 -0.62
C MET A 275 -1.75 -19.30 0.21
N ILE A 276 -2.66 -18.64 0.93
CA ILE A 276 -2.33 -17.58 1.89
C ILE A 276 -2.29 -18.20 3.29
N PRO A 277 -1.14 -18.23 3.98
CA PRO A 277 -1.12 -18.42 5.42
C PRO A 277 -1.98 -17.31 6.03
N GLY A 278 -2.93 -17.66 6.90
CA GLY A 278 -4.04 -16.78 7.29
C GLY A 278 -3.61 -15.33 7.57
N ALA A 279 -4.50 -14.37 7.30
CA ALA A 279 -4.19 -12.93 7.33
C ALA A 279 -3.26 -12.47 8.49
N PRO A 280 -3.40 -12.94 9.75
CA PRO A 280 -2.48 -12.59 10.83
C PRO A 280 -1.01 -12.97 10.55
N GLN A 281 -0.76 -14.14 9.97
CA GLN A 281 0.60 -14.62 9.66
C GLN A 281 1.22 -13.83 8.51
N ALA A 282 0.44 -13.51 7.47
CA ALA A 282 0.90 -12.72 6.34
C ALA A 282 1.17 -11.25 6.73
N ILE A 283 0.35 -10.64 7.59
CA ILE A 283 0.63 -9.30 8.17
C ILE A 283 1.93 -9.34 8.97
N ASN A 284 2.07 -10.32 9.87
CA ASN A 284 3.26 -10.46 10.70
C ASN A 284 4.53 -10.63 9.84
N SER A 285 4.45 -11.49 8.81
CA SER A 285 5.54 -11.71 7.86
C SER A 285 5.88 -10.45 7.07
N GLY A 286 4.88 -9.73 6.55
CA GLY A 286 5.06 -8.46 5.86
C GLY A 286 5.81 -7.45 6.73
N ASN A 287 5.36 -7.24 7.96
CA ASN A 287 5.99 -6.32 8.91
C ASN A 287 7.41 -6.76 9.28
N TYR A 288 7.61 -8.05 9.57
CA TYR A 288 8.91 -8.63 9.86
C TYR A 288 9.92 -8.36 8.73
N LEU A 289 9.52 -8.56 7.48
CA LEU A 289 10.36 -8.28 6.31
C LEU A 289 10.66 -6.79 6.14
N THR A 290 9.72 -5.89 6.47
CA THR A 290 9.98 -4.44 6.47
C THR A 290 11.04 -4.07 7.52
N ILE A 291 10.97 -4.66 8.72
CA ILE A 291 11.99 -4.46 9.77
C ILE A 291 13.33 -5.05 9.34
N LYS A 292 13.33 -6.21 8.67
CA LYS A 292 14.54 -6.81 8.12
C LYS A 292 15.20 -5.92 7.06
N CYS A 293 14.42 -5.23 6.23
CA CYS A 293 14.97 -4.21 5.32
C CYS A 293 15.67 -3.09 6.08
N LEU A 294 15.14 -2.64 7.22
CA LEU A 294 15.79 -1.63 8.07
C LEU A 294 17.14 -2.12 8.61
N GLU A 295 17.21 -3.38 9.03
CA GLU A 295 18.48 -4.01 9.46
C GLU A 295 19.48 -4.08 8.29
N ASP A 296 19.04 -4.54 7.12
CA ASP A 296 19.89 -4.67 5.93
C ASP A 296 20.43 -3.30 5.46
N ILE A 297 19.66 -2.21 5.63
CA ILE A 297 20.10 -0.83 5.33
C ILE A 297 21.30 -0.41 6.19
N GLN A 298 21.40 -0.90 7.43
CA GLN A 298 22.52 -0.58 8.31
C GLN A 298 23.86 -1.12 7.78
N ARG A 299 23.83 -2.07 6.83
CA ARG A 299 25.02 -2.64 6.19
C ARG A 299 25.56 -1.80 5.03
N LEU A 300 24.84 -0.75 4.62
CA LEU A 300 25.30 0.18 3.60
C LEU A 300 26.37 1.15 4.16
N PRO A 301 27.28 1.70 3.32
CA PRO A 301 28.35 2.57 3.78
C PRO A 301 27.89 3.83 4.55
N ASN A 302 26.72 4.38 4.18
CA ASN A 302 26.11 5.57 4.78
C ASN A 302 24.72 5.23 5.35
N PRO A 303 24.64 4.52 6.49
CA PRO A 303 23.39 3.95 6.97
C PRO A 303 22.38 5.01 7.43
N GLN A 304 22.84 6.15 7.99
CA GLN A 304 21.95 7.23 8.43
C GLN A 304 21.22 7.90 7.26
N GLU A 305 21.94 8.22 6.19
CA GLU A 305 21.36 8.84 5.00
C GLU A 305 20.43 7.85 4.27
N ALA A 306 20.86 6.59 4.12
CA ALA A 306 20.05 5.54 3.53
C ALA A 306 18.76 5.28 4.32
N LEU A 307 18.83 5.29 5.66
CA LEU A 307 17.67 5.20 6.53
C LEU A 307 16.74 6.41 6.36
N GLY A 308 17.30 7.62 6.23
CA GLY A 308 16.56 8.83 5.91
C GLY A 308 15.78 8.73 4.60
N ILE A 309 16.41 8.20 3.54
CA ILE A 309 15.76 7.95 2.25
C ILE A 309 14.67 6.89 2.37
N PHE A 310 14.95 5.76 3.01
CA PHE A 310 14.00 4.67 3.18
C PHE A 310 12.76 5.14 3.95
N THR A 311 12.95 5.74 5.12
CA THR A 311 11.85 6.26 5.95
C THR A 311 11.16 7.45 5.29
N GLY A 312 11.86 8.27 4.50
CA GLY A 312 11.29 9.33 3.67
C GLY A 312 10.26 8.81 2.65
N LYS A 313 10.52 7.64 2.04
CA LYS A 313 9.56 7.00 1.12
C LYS A 313 8.33 6.41 1.82
N PHE A 314 8.48 5.92 3.06
CA PHE A 314 7.33 5.54 3.90
C PHE A 314 6.55 6.76 4.43
N ARG A 315 7.23 7.91 4.59
CA ARG A 315 6.62 9.20 4.93
C ARG A 315 5.76 9.80 3.81
N VAL A 316 5.57 9.14 2.66
CA VAL A 316 4.54 9.57 1.70
C VAL A 316 3.13 9.50 2.31
N ALA A 317 2.90 8.64 3.32
CA ALA A 317 1.71 8.72 4.18
C ALA A 317 1.60 10.06 4.94
N LYS A 318 2.74 10.69 5.22
CA LYS A 318 2.83 12.03 5.81
C LYS A 318 2.71 13.14 4.76
N THR A 319 2.89 12.91 3.46
CA THR A 319 2.64 13.93 2.41
C THR A 319 1.14 14.14 2.13
N ILE A 320 0.30 13.19 2.56
CA ILE A 320 -1.14 13.37 2.72
C ILE A 320 -1.43 14.30 3.92
N CYS A 321 -0.49 14.41 4.88
CA CYS A 321 -0.66 15.10 6.16
C CYS A 321 -0.39 16.64 6.18
N PRO A 322 0.39 17.31 5.29
CA PRO A 322 0.43 18.77 5.28
C PRO A 322 -0.82 19.41 4.68
N ILE A 323 -1.54 18.70 3.79
CA ILE A 323 -2.92 19.10 3.43
C ILE A 323 -3.82 18.94 4.68
N PHE A 324 -3.60 17.87 5.46
CA PHE A 324 -4.33 17.55 6.68
C PHE A 324 -4.10 18.51 7.86
N LEU A 325 -2.92 19.11 8.00
CA LEU A 325 -2.64 20.05 9.10
C LEU A 325 -3.15 21.47 8.79
N ASN A 326 -3.03 21.94 7.55
CA ASN A 326 -3.53 23.26 7.19
C ASN A 326 -5.07 23.35 7.29
N SER A 327 -5.79 22.26 6.97
CA SER A 327 -7.24 22.22 7.11
C SER A 327 -7.73 22.02 8.56
N LEU A 328 -6.87 21.64 9.50
CA LEU A 328 -7.22 21.56 10.92
C LEU A 328 -6.97 22.89 11.66
N GLU A 329 -6.03 23.71 11.18
CA GLU A 329 -5.86 25.09 11.68
C GLU A 329 -7.01 26.00 11.22
N GLU A 330 -7.56 25.81 10.01
CA GLU A 330 -8.74 26.55 9.53
C GLU A 330 -10.08 26.15 10.20
N ILE A 331 -10.11 25.03 10.95
CA ILE A 331 -11.30 24.58 11.71
C ILE A 331 -11.17 24.94 13.21
N ALA A 332 -10.00 25.40 13.64
CA ALA A 332 -9.71 25.80 15.02
C ALA A 332 -9.79 27.33 15.26
N ASP A 333 -10.08 28.13 14.22
CA ASP A 333 -10.43 29.56 14.28
C ASP A 333 -11.88 29.78 13.80
#